data_AF-A0A6N4XEP0-F1
#
_entry.id   AF-A0A6N4XEP0-F1
#
_cell.length_a   1.000
_cell.length_b   1.000
_cell.length_c   1.000
_cell.angle_alpha   90.00
_cell.angle_beta   90.00
_cell.angle_gamma   90.00
#
_symmetry.space_group_name_H-M   'P 1'
#
loop_
_entity.id
_entity.type
_entity.pdbx_description
1 polymer ?
#
loop_
_entity_poly.entity_id
_entity_poly.type
_entity_poly.pdbx_seq_one_letter_code
_entity_poly.pdbx_strand_id
1 'polypeptide(L)' 'MNSIHDEFQFFREELKKLNIDVQKIVKVGNGSMDFHEVFYKSPRYKDVKTIYVQRHTLDSMVEKFKQAYH' A
#
# COMPACT_ATOMS: atom_id res chain seq x y z
N MET A 1 -19.30 4.37 -7.22
CA MET A 1 -18.34 5.49 -7.27
C MET A 1 -17.35 5.24 -6.14
N ASN A 2 -16.24 4.53 -6.40
CA ASN A 2 -15.18 4.37 -5.40
C ASN A 2 -14.14 5.45 -5.69
N SER A 3 -14.07 6.42 -4.79
CA SER A 3 -13.04 7.46 -4.82
C SER A 3 -11.66 6.83 -4.65
N ILE A 4 -10.60 7.50 -5.10
CA ILE A 4 -9.20 7.07 -4.87
C ILE A 4 -8.95 6.84 -3.36
N HIS A 5 -9.69 7.53 -2.51
CA HIS A 5 -9.61 7.38 -1.06
C HIS A 5 -10.07 5.99 -0.58
N ASP A 6 -11.10 5.43 -1.20
CA ASP A 6 -11.73 4.17 -0.78
C ASP A 6 -10.82 2.96 -1.06
N GLU A 7 -10.10 2.96 -2.18
CA GLU A 7 -9.22 1.85 -2.56
C GLU A 7 -7.97 1.77 -1.70
N PHE A 8 -7.34 2.93 -1.41
CA PHE A 8 -6.22 2.95 -0.49
C PHE A 8 -6.66 2.70 0.96
N GLN A 9 -7.91 3.01 1.33
CA GLN A 9 -8.44 2.64 2.63
C GLN A 9 -8.50 1.10 2.77
N PHE A 10 -9.07 0.40 1.78
CA PHE A 10 -9.08 -1.06 1.77
C PHE A 10 -7.67 -1.65 1.87
N PHE A 11 -6.72 -1.13 1.09
CA PHE A 11 -5.32 -1.56 1.15
C PHE A 11 -4.71 -1.40 2.56
N ARG A 12 -4.98 -0.27 3.24
CA ARG A 12 -4.52 -0.05 4.63
C ARG A 12 -5.11 -1.04 5.60
N GLU A 13 -6.41 -1.33 5.48
CA GLU A 13 -7.11 -2.26 6.37
C GLU A 13 -6.57 -3.68 6.22
N GLU A 14 -6.32 -4.14 5.00
CA GLU A 14 -5.74 -5.47 4.73
C GLU A 14 -4.31 -5.60 5.29
N LEU A 15 -3.46 -4.59 5.08
CA LEU A 15 -2.09 -4.60 5.63
C LEU A 15 -2.11 -4.58 7.17
N LYS A 16 -3.05 -3.84 7.78
CA LYS A 16 -3.17 -3.78 9.24
C LYS A 16 -3.47 -5.15 9.87
N LYS A 17 -4.22 -6.01 9.18
CA LYS A 17 -4.47 -7.41 9.61
C LYS A 17 -3.18 -8.24 9.70
N LEU A 18 -2.14 -7.85 8.95
CA LEU A 18 -0.81 -8.48 8.94
C LEU A 18 0.18 -7.80 9.93
N ASN A 19 -0.32 -6.94 10.83
CA ASN A 19 0.49 -6.06 11.69
C ASN A 19 1.36 -5.05 10.93
N ILE A 20 0.99 -4.71 9.69
CA ILE A 20 1.70 -3.74 8.87
C ILE A 20 0.93 -2.41 8.92
N ASP A 21 1.61 -1.35 9.36
CA ASP A 21 1.01 -0.02 9.51
C ASP A 21 1.44 0.94 8.39
N VAL A 22 0.48 1.40 7.59
CA VAL A 22 0.72 2.32 6.47
C VAL A 22 0.74 3.76 6.99
N GLN A 23 1.93 4.37 6.98
CA GLN A 23 2.17 5.71 7.51
C GLN A 23 1.75 6.80 6.53
N LYS A 24 2.12 6.64 5.25
CA LYS A 24 2.01 7.71 4.26
C LYS A 24 1.82 7.12 2.87
N ILE A 25 1.03 7.81 2.05
CA ILE A 25 0.84 7.49 0.64
C ILE A 25 1.04 8.78 -0.14
N VAL A 26 1.92 8.77 -1.13
CA VAL A 26 2.28 9.94 -1.95
C VAL A 26 2.07 9.59 -3.41
N LYS A 27 1.27 10.37 -4.14
CA LYS A 27 1.21 10.24 -5.60
C LYS A 27 2.55 10.66 -6.17
N VAL A 28 3.18 9.78 -6.93
CA VAL A 28 4.47 10.00 -7.58
C VAL A 28 4.27 9.92 -9.10
N GLY A 29 4.71 10.95 -9.81
CA GLY A 29 4.60 11.01 -11.27
C GLY A 29 4.07 12.35 -11.78
N ASN A 30 4.31 12.56 -13.06
CA ASN A 30 3.95 13.74 -13.84
C ASN A 30 2.64 13.47 -14.58
N GLY A 31 1.56 14.18 -14.21
CA GLY A 31 0.30 14.39 -14.95
C GLY A 31 -0.56 13.17 -15.31
N SER A 32 0.03 12.12 -15.86
CA SER A 32 -0.61 10.95 -16.48
C SER A 32 -0.27 9.62 -15.80
N MET A 33 0.67 9.59 -14.86
CA MET A 33 1.01 8.40 -14.09
C MET A 33 0.23 8.30 -12.77
N ASP A 34 -0.41 7.15 -12.53
CA ASP A 34 -1.14 6.82 -11.28
C ASP A 34 -0.32 5.95 -10.33
N PHE A 35 0.97 6.28 -10.21
CA PHE A 35 1.85 5.64 -9.23
C PHE A 35 1.74 6.32 -7.87
N HIS A 36 1.82 5.50 -6.84
CA HIS A 36 1.80 5.92 -5.46
C HIS A 36 2.93 5.26 -4.71
N GLU A 37 3.68 6.05 -3.96
CA GLU A 37 4.66 5.59 -3.02
C GLU A 37 4.00 5.39 -1.65
N VAL A 38 4.05 4.17 -1.13
CA VAL A 38 3.43 3.77 0.13
C VAL A 38 4.51 3.47 1.14
N PHE A 39 4.52 4.25 2.21
CA PHE A 39 5.41 4.10 3.36
C PHE A 39 4.71 3.27 4.43
N TYR A 40 5.33 2.17 4.86
CA TYR A 40 4.77 1.26 5.84
C TYR A 40 5.80 0.78 6.87
N LYS A 41 5.31 0.48 8.08
CA LYS A 41 6.07 -0.17 9.14
C LYS A 41 5.60 -1.61 9.26
N SER A 42 6.54 -2.55 9.24
CA SER A 42 6.25 -3.98 9.30
C SER A 42 6.95 -4.58 10.53
N PRO A 43 6.39 -5.64 11.14
CA PRO A 43 6.99 -6.27 12.32
C PRO A 43 8.36 -6.92 12.01
N ARG A 44 8.67 -7.14 10.73
CA ARG A 44 9.95 -7.74 10.29
C ARG A 44 11.10 -6.74 10.19
N TYR A 45 10.79 -5.44 10.15
CA TYR A 45 11.79 -4.39 9.92
C TYR A 45 11.72 -3.34 11.03
N LYS A 46 12.89 -2.90 11.50
CA LYS A 46 12.99 -1.83 12.50
C LYS A 46 12.59 -0.48 11.92
N ASP A 47 12.95 -0.25 10.66
CA ASP A 47 12.74 1.01 9.95
C ASP A 47 11.49 0.98 9.05
N VAL A 48 10.98 2.17 8.73
CA VAL A 48 9.92 2.35 7.73
C VAL A 48 10.43 1.92 6.36
N LYS A 49 9.64 1.10 5.67
CA LYS A 49 9.89 0.67 4.29
C LYS A 49 8.93 1.38 3.35
N THR A 50 9.31 1.41 2.07
CA THR A 50 8.50 2.02 1.01
C THR A 50 8.34 1.07 -0.15
N ILE A 51 7.19 1.12 -0.82
CA ILE A 51 6.93 0.42 -2.08
C ILE A 51 6.19 1.34 -3.05
N TYR A 52 6.36 1.07 -4.34
CA TYR A 52 5.62 1.75 -5.39
C TYR A 52 4.48 0.86 -5.88
N VAL A 53 3.27 1.41 -5.90
CA VAL A 53 2.06 0.71 -6.34
C VAL A 53 1.31 1.56 -7.35
N GLN A 54 0.66 0.90 -8.30
CA GLN A 54 -0.33 1.55 -9.16
C GLN A 54 -1.72 1.24 -8.61
N ARG A 55 -2.64 2.19 -8.75
CA ARG A 55 -4.02 2.07 -8.26
C ARG A 55 -4.68 0.73 -8.65
N HIS A 56 -4.64 0.37 -9.93
CA HIS A 56 -5.25 -0.87 -10.45
C HIS A 56 -4.51 -2.16 -10.06
N THR A 57 -3.38 -2.07 -9.35
CA THR A 57 -2.59 -3.23 -8.91
C THR A 57 -2.68 -3.47 -7.39
N LEU A 58 -3.49 -2.68 -6.66
CA LEU A 58 -3.57 -2.76 -5.21
C LEU A 58 -4.00 -4.14 -4.72
N ASP A 59 -5.00 -4.77 -5.33
CA ASP A 59 -5.46 -6.11 -4.93
C ASP A 59 -4.34 -7.15 -5.09
N SER A 60 -3.63 -7.13 -6.23
CA SER A 60 -2.48 -8.01 -6.44
C SER A 60 -1.37 -7.74 -5.42
N MET A 61 -1.18 -6.48 -5.02
CA MET A 61 -0.20 -6.13 -4.01
C MET A 61 -0.60 -6.65 -2.62
N VAL A 62 -1.87 -6.55 -2.22
CA VAL A 62 -2.39 -7.13 -0.97
C VAL A 62 -2.08 -8.63 -0.91
N GLU A 63 -2.35 -9.36 -1.99
CA GLU A 63 -2.10 -10.80 -2.04
C GLU A 63 -0.60 -11.14 -1.89
N LYS A 64 0.30 -10.32 -2.47
CA LYS A 64 1.74 -10.46 -2.25
C LYS A 64 2.14 -10.23 -0.78
N PHE A 65 1.53 -9.26 -0.10
CA PHE A 65 1.75 -9.07 1.34
C PHE A 65 1.23 -10.25 2.14
N LYS A 66 0.05 -10.78 1.84
CA LYS A 66 -0.48 -11.97 2.51
C LYS A 66 0.48 -13.15 2.34
N GLN A 67 0.90 -13.45 1.11
CA GLN A 67 1.84 -14.54 0.84
C GLN A 67 3.20 -14.36 1.52
N ALA A 68 3.70 -13.12 1.59
CA ALA A 68 4.98 -12.86 2.22
C ALA A 68 4.91 -12.95 3.74
N TYR A 69 3.79 -12.57 4.37
CA TYR A 69 3.64 -12.44 5.82
C TYR A 69 2.85 -13.56 6.51
N HIS A 70 2.21 -14.44 5.74
CA HIS A 70 1.61 -15.67 6.24
C HIS A 70 2.69 -16.70 6.62
#